data_AF-A0A7X7T8H4-F1
#
_entry.id   AF-A0A7X7T8H4-F1
#
_cell.length_a   1.000
_cell.length_b   1.000
_cell.length_c   1.000
_cell.angle_alpha   90.00
_cell.angle_beta   90.00
_cell.angle_gamma   90.00
#
_symmetry.space_group_name_H-M   'P 1'
#
loop_
_entity.id
_entity.type
_entity.pdbx_description
1 polymer ?
#
loop_
_entity_poly.entity_id
_entity_poly.type
_entity_poly.pdbx_seq_one_letter_code
_entity_poly.pdbx_strand_id
1 'polypeptide(L)'
;MHGNQLSRRHFLWSAAAVAASPRLLQAQEPSAPAVEQTGPAAPRSVVSVSNGASRRTTICESLTTIEDQILPVLRTKKCVVIKPNMVSTNNQLASTHADALHGILDFLKPRFKGPVVIAESSAGFTTEGFDHFGYTKIAAEHKPLEVSLVDLNEEGLYKTHAILNGDLHMVPVRLAARLLDPEAFIICSAMLKTHNTVIATLSLKNMALGAPLHHSRKESQRWNDKRLYHGGVRQTHLDIALTAQRLRPFFGAAVLDGWEGMEGNGPGGGTLVSSKIAIASTDFVAADRVGVEVMGINPDWIGYLSFCAQSGVGQMDLSKIELRGAKLAEVTRKYKMHDDIERELRWMGPMKDIPEKLG
;
A
#
# COMPACT_ATOMS: atom_id res chain seq x y z
N MET A 1 -50.67 48.27 3.26
CA MET A 1 -51.25 46.94 2.99
C MET A 1 -50.26 45.90 3.48
N HIS A 2 -50.51 45.38 4.68
CA HIS A 2 -49.65 44.46 5.43
C HIS A 2 -50.55 43.59 6.30
N GLY A 3 -50.21 42.30 6.41
CA GLY A 3 -50.63 41.42 7.50
C GLY A 3 -51.77 40.47 7.17
N ASN A 4 -51.43 39.20 6.93
CA ASN A 4 -52.38 38.11 7.14
C ASN A 4 -52.18 37.55 8.55
N GLN A 5 -53.26 37.65 9.33
CA GLN A 5 -53.38 37.23 10.71
C GLN A 5 -53.61 35.72 10.79
N LEU A 6 -52.91 35.03 11.69
CA LEU A 6 -53.31 33.72 12.18
C LEU A 6 -54.14 33.91 13.45
N SER A 7 -55.39 33.44 13.40
CA SER A 7 -56.38 33.55 14.46
C SER A 7 -56.13 32.55 15.59
N ARG A 8 -56.23 33.06 16.83
CA ARG A 8 -56.26 32.33 18.09
C ARG A 8 -57.68 31.82 18.33
N ARG A 9 -57.88 30.50 18.48
CA ARG A 9 -58.89 29.85 19.38
C ARG A 9 -58.93 28.34 19.14
N HIS A 10 -58.20 27.58 19.95
CA HIS A 10 -58.77 26.56 20.82
C HIS A 10 -57.68 26.06 21.78
N PHE A 11 -57.95 26.23 23.07
CA PHE A 11 -57.06 25.97 24.20
C PHE A 11 -57.79 25.02 25.15
N LEU A 12 -57.09 23.97 25.58
CA LEU A 12 -57.35 22.99 26.68
C LEU A 12 -58.52 22.01 26.43
N TRP A 13 -58.41 20.71 26.70
CA TRP A 13 -57.91 19.95 27.87
C TRP A 13 -57.25 18.63 27.37
N SER A 14 -56.41 17.83 28.04
CA SER A 14 -56.13 17.55 29.45
C SER A 14 -54.73 16.90 29.54
N ALA A 15 -54.03 17.12 30.65
CA ALA A 15 -52.80 16.42 31.00
C ALA A 15 -53.06 14.95 31.42
N ALA A 16 -52.21 14.04 30.95
CA ALA A 16 -51.89 12.81 31.66
C ALA A 16 -50.41 12.46 31.39
N ALA A 17 -49.64 12.39 32.46
CA ALA A 17 -48.21 12.17 32.47
C ALA A 17 -47.84 10.74 32.04
N VAL A 18 -46.82 10.60 31.18
CA VAL A 18 -45.85 9.51 31.27
C VAL A 18 -44.48 10.08 30.90
N ALA A 19 -43.62 10.26 31.90
CA ALA A 19 -42.20 10.46 31.71
C ALA A 19 -41.58 9.13 31.24
N ALA A 20 -41.46 8.94 29.92
CA ALA A 20 -40.67 7.86 29.37
C ALA A 20 -39.21 8.32 29.28
N SER A 21 -38.37 7.73 30.14
CA SER A 21 -36.92 7.93 30.19
C SER A 21 -36.26 7.71 28.82
N PRO A 22 -35.13 8.38 28.49
CA PRO A 22 -34.41 8.21 27.23
C PRO A 22 -33.74 6.83 27.06
N ARG A 23 -34.05 5.86 27.94
CA ARG A 23 -33.49 4.50 27.94
C ARG A 23 -34.26 3.50 27.07
N LEU A 24 -35.33 3.90 26.39
CA LEU A 24 -36.20 2.97 25.65
C LEU A 24 -36.03 2.97 24.12
N LEU A 25 -35.05 3.70 23.58
CA LEU A 25 -34.66 3.61 22.16
C LEU A 25 -33.29 2.94 21.93
N GLN A 26 -32.69 2.38 22.98
CA GLN A 26 -31.40 1.68 22.93
C GLN A 26 -31.56 0.15 23.04
N ALA A 27 -32.74 -0.37 22.73
CA ALA A 27 -33.10 -1.78 22.93
C ALA A 27 -33.40 -2.54 21.61
N GLN A 28 -32.83 -2.13 20.48
CA GLN A 28 -33.06 -2.80 19.19
C GLN A 28 -31.84 -3.39 18.49
N GLU A 29 -30.72 -3.59 19.18
CA GLU A 29 -29.81 -4.68 18.82
C GLU A 29 -29.22 -5.30 20.11
N PRO A 30 -29.48 -6.58 20.43
CA PRO A 30 -28.63 -7.28 21.37
C PRO A 30 -27.22 -7.29 20.79
N SER A 31 -26.24 -6.76 21.53
CA SER A 31 -24.84 -7.01 21.22
C SER A 31 -24.66 -8.52 21.12
N ALA A 32 -24.33 -9.01 19.93
CA ALA A 32 -24.06 -10.43 19.75
C ALA A 32 -23.03 -10.84 20.82
N PRO A 33 -23.26 -11.93 21.57
CA PRO A 33 -22.23 -12.45 22.45
C PRO A 33 -20.97 -12.62 21.62
N ALA A 34 -19.84 -12.11 22.13
CA ALA A 34 -18.55 -12.33 21.50
C ALA A 34 -18.40 -13.83 21.28
N VAL A 35 -18.52 -14.27 20.04
CA VAL A 35 -18.22 -15.64 19.67
C VAL A 35 -16.73 -15.77 19.91
N GLU A 36 -16.36 -16.35 21.04
CA GLU A 36 -15.05 -16.95 21.20
C GLU A 36 -14.94 -17.96 20.06
N GLN A 37 -14.25 -17.56 18.99
CA GLN A 37 -13.99 -18.44 17.87
C GLN A 37 -12.99 -19.49 18.37
N THR A 38 -13.51 -20.57 18.96
CA THR A 38 -12.77 -21.82 19.18
C THR A 38 -12.66 -22.59 17.86
N GLY A 39 -12.34 -21.88 16.78
CA GLY A 39 -11.82 -22.46 15.55
C GLY A 39 -10.30 -22.54 15.63
N PRO A 40 -9.63 -23.31 14.74
CA PRO A 40 -8.18 -23.16 14.58
C PRO A 40 -7.90 -21.67 14.38
N ALA A 41 -6.97 -21.10 15.16
CA ALA A 41 -6.58 -19.71 15.02
C ALA A 41 -6.35 -19.43 13.53
N ALA A 42 -6.99 -18.38 12.99
CA ALA A 42 -6.74 -17.95 11.62
C ALA A 42 -5.21 -17.90 11.40
N PRO A 43 -4.70 -18.44 10.27
CA PRO A 43 -3.27 -18.54 10.07
C PRO A 43 -2.64 -17.16 10.28
N ARG A 44 -1.67 -17.09 11.20
CA ARG A 44 -0.99 -15.84 11.57
C ARG A 44 -0.25 -15.31 10.36
N SER A 45 -0.32 -14.01 10.13
CA SER A 45 0.53 -13.36 9.11
C SER A 45 1.99 -13.54 9.51
N VAL A 46 2.84 -13.95 8.57
CA VAL A 46 4.26 -14.20 8.81
C VAL A 46 5.08 -13.13 8.11
N VAL A 47 6.01 -12.51 8.85
CA VAL A 47 6.93 -11.51 8.32
C VAL A 47 8.36 -11.94 8.61
N SER A 48 9.19 -12.05 7.57
CA SER A 48 10.64 -12.19 7.75
C SER A 48 11.30 -10.83 7.91
N VAL A 49 12.33 -10.78 8.75
CA VAL A 49 13.23 -9.64 8.92
C VAL A 49 14.65 -10.15 8.85
N SER A 50 15.33 -9.88 7.74
CA SER A 50 16.72 -10.30 7.51
C SER A 50 17.64 -9.09 7.52
N ASN A 51 18.85 -9.24 8.06
CA ASN A 51 19.93 -8.27 7.96
C ASN A 51 21.18 -8.96 7.38
N GLY A 52 22.10 -8.20 6.79
CA GLY A 52 23.29 -8.83 6.21
C GLY A 52 24.32 -7.87 5.62
N ALA A 53 25.30 -8.46 4.93
CA ALA A 53 26.42 -7.74 4.32
C ALA A 53 26.25 -7.47 2.81
N SER A 54 25.20 -8.00 2.17
CA SER A 54 24.87 -7.73 0.77
C SER A 54 23.36 -7.58 0.57
N ARG A 55 22.96 -6.51 -0.14
CA ARG A 55 21.56 -6.25 -0.52
C ARG A 55 20.93 -7.48 -1.19
N ARG A 56 21.61 -8.03 -2.20
CA ARG A 56 21.14 -9.15 -3.02
C ARG A 56 20.88 -10.41 -2.18
N THR A 57 21.82 -10.79 -1.31
CA THR A 57 21.69 -12.01 -0.50
C THR A 57 20.62 -11.83 0.57
N THR A 58 20.59 -10.68 1.25
CA THR A 58 19.60 -10.39 2.29
C THR A 58 18.16 -10.39 1.75
N ILE A 59 17.94 -9.91 0.53
CA ILE A 59 16.64 -9.98 -0.14
C ILE A 59 16.24 -11.44 -0.43
N CYS A 60 17.16 -12.25 -0.97
CA CYS A 60 16.91 -13.66 -1.25
C CYS A 60 16.61 -14.47 0.03
N GLU A 61 17.37 -14.22 1.10
CA GLU A 61 17.19 -14.86 2.41
C GLU A 61 15.85 -14.49 3.06
N SER A 62 15.44 -13.22 2.95
CA SER A 62 14.16 -12.74 3.48
C SER A 62 12.98 -13.45 2.82
N LEU A 63 13.00 -13.62 1.49
CA LEU A 63 12.00 -14.42 0.78
C LEU A 63 12.08 -15.92 1.13
N THR A 64 13.29 -16.46 1.25
CA THR A 64 13.50 -17.87 1.60
C THR A 64 12.93 -18.21 2.99
N THR A 65 13.01 -17.28 3.94
CA THR A 65 12.52 -17.44 5.32
C THR A 65 11.00 -17.65 5.42
N ILE A 66 10.25 -17.23 4.39
CA ILE A 66 8.79 -17.41 4.29
C ILE A 66 8.40 -18.26 3.08
N GLU A 67 9.31 -19.10 2.57
CA GLU A 67 9.05 -19.88 1.37
C GLU A 67 7.88 -20.87 1.54
N ASP A 68 7.61 -21.32 2.76
CA ASP A 68 6.45 -22.14 3.12
C ASP A 68 5.13 -21.41 2.84
N GLN A 69 5.10 -20.08 2.93
CA GLN A 69 3.94 -19.24 2.60
C GLN A 69 3.86 -18.93 1.10
N ILE A 70 5.01 -18.78 0.44
CA ILE A 70 5.09 -18.38 -0.98
C ILE A 70 4.81 -19.56 -1.91
N LEU A 71 5.47 -20.70 -1.69
CA LEU A 71 5.49 -21.82 -2.63
C LEU A 71 4.10 -22.42 -2.93
N PRO A 72 3.17 -22.56 -1.96
CA PRO A 72 1.84 -23.09 -2.24
C PRO A 72 1.08 -22.29 -3.31
N VAL A 73 1.19 -20.96 -3.29
CA VAL A 73 0.53 -20.09 -4.26
C VAL A 73 1.36 -19.97 -5.54
N LEU A 74 2.67 -19.74 -5.45
CA LEU A 74 3.57 -19.58 -6.60
C LEU A 74 3.47 -20.75 -7.59
N ARG A 75 3.37 -22.00 -7.09
CA ARG A 75 3.27 -23.21 -7.93
C ARG A 75 1.98 -23.29 -8.76
N THR A 76 0.96 -22.53 -8.40
CA THR A 76 -0.32 -22.48 -9.14
C THR A 76 -0.34 -21.41 -10.23
N LYS A 77 0.68 -20.55 -10.29
CA LYS A 77 0.73 -19.40 -11.20
C LYS A 77 1.50 -19.73 -12.47
N LYS A 78 1.13 -19.06 -13.57
CA LYS A 78 1.75 -19.23 -14.88
C LYS A 78 2.91 -18.28 -15.12
N CYS A 79 2.90 -17.11 -14.47
CA CYS A 79 3.97 -16.13 -14.58
C CYS A 79 4.25 -15.47 -13.23
N VAL A 80 5.41 -14.83 -13.12
CA VAL A 80 5.75 -13.94 -11.99
C VAL A 80 5.84 -12.52 -12.53
N VAL A 81 5.25 -11.57 -11.82
CA VAL A 81 5.46 -10.13 -12.07
C VAL A 81 6.25 -9.56 -10.90
N ILE A 82 7.46 -9.06 -11.16
CA ILE A 82 8.22 -8.29 -10.18
C ILE A 82 7.89 -6.82 -10.42
N LYS A 83 7.24 -6.19 -9.44
CA LYS A 83 6.90 -4.77 -9.48
C LYS A 83 7.93 -4.00 -8.63
N PRO A 84 8.97 -3.37 -9.24
CA PRO A 84 9.90 -2.51 -8.50
C PRO A 84 9.16 -1.30 -7.93
N ASN A 85 9.88 -0.42 -7.23
CA ASN A 85 9.41 0.89 -6.90
C ASN A 85 10.19 1.90 -7.74
N MET A 86 9.50 2.79 -8.46
CA MET A 86 10.13 3.81 -9.29
C MET A 86 9.40 5.15 -9.18
N VAL A 87 9.72 5.91 -8.13
CA VAL A 87 9.16 7.26 -7.94
C VAL A 87 9.83 8.24 -8.90
N SER A 88 11.11 8.04 -9.20
CA SER A 88 11.91 8.83 -10.13
C SER A 88 12.69 7.92 -11.07
N THR A 89 12.85 8.34 -12.33
CA THR A 89 13.68 7.65 -13.32
C THR A 89 15.16 8.06 -13.28
N ASN A 90 15.55 8.98 -12.38
CA ASN A 90 16.91 9.52 -12.30
C ASN A 90 17.50 9.62 -10.88
N ASN A 91 16.72 9.30 -9.84
CA ASN A 91 17.19 9.26 -8.46
C ASN A 91 17.14 7.82 -7.93
N GLN A 92 18.30 7.18 -7.78
CA GLN A 92 18.41 5.81 -7.29
C GLN A 92 17.86 5.62 -5.88
N LEU A 93 17.97 6.62 -4.99
CA LEU A 93 17.44 6.51 -3.62
C LEU A 93 15.89 6.48 -3.61
N ALA A 94 15.27 6.96 -4.69
CA ALA A 94 13.83 6.97 -4.87
C ALA A 94 13.30 5.73 -5.62
N SER A 95 14.19 4.79 -6.00
CA SER A 95 13.85 3.66 -6.87
C SER A 95 14.57 2.37 -6.48
N THR A 96 13.95 1.21 -6.74
CA THR A 96 14.52 -0.10 -6.41
C THR A 96 15.91 -0.27 -7.01
N HIS A 97 16.83 -0.84 -6.25
CA HIS A 97 18.17 -1.12 -6.75
C HIS A 97 18.21 -2.45 -7.52
N ALA A 98 19.05 -2.55 -8.56
CA ALA A 98 19.17 -3.76 -9.38
C ALA A 98 19.49 -5.01 -8.54
N ASP A 99 20.36 -4.89 -7.53
CA ASP A 99 20.66 -5.98 -6.59
C ASP A 99 19.44 -6.54 -5.85
N ALA A 100 18.42 -5.72 -5.55
CA ALA A 100 17.20 -6.22 -4.93
C ALA A 100 16.42 -7.09 -5.93
N LEU A 101 16.37 -6.69 -7.21
CA LEU A 101 15.78 -7.49 -8.27
C LEU A 101 16.56 -8.79 -8.50
N HIS A 102 17.89 -8.74 -8.48
CA HIS A 102 18.72 -9.94 -8.53
C HIS A 102 18.48 -10.88 -7.34
N GLY A 103 18.27 -10.35 -6.14
CA GLY A 103 17.95 -11.15 -4.95
C GLY A 103 16.61 -11.88 -5.10
N ILE A 104 15.59 -11.20 -5.64
CA ILE A 104 14.30 -11.81 -5.96
C ILE A 104 14.46 -12.90 -7.03
N LEU A 105 15.23 -12.62 -8.09
CA LEU A 105 15.48 -13.59 -9.16
C LEU A 105 16.28 -14.81 -8.68
N ASP A 106 17.24 -14.63 -7.77
CA ASP A 106 17.96 -15.74 -7.14
C ASP A 106 17.04 -16.64 -6.32
N PHE A 107 16.08 -16.06 -5.61
CA PHE A 107 15.04 -16.82 -4.92
C PHE A 107 14.18 -17.62 -5.90
N LEU A 108 13.78 -17.01 -7.01
CA LEU A 108 12.90 -17.63 -8.02
C LEU A 108 13.59 -18.71 -8.86
N LYS A 109 14.86 -18.54 -9.23
CA LYS A 109 15.62 -19.42 -10.14
C LYS A 109 15.50 -20.93 -9.85
N PRO A 110 15.64 -21.40 -8.59
CA PRO A 110 15.43 -22.81 -8.27
C PRO A 110 13.96 -23.20 -8.08
N ARG A 111 13.04 -22.25 -7.91
CA ARG A 111 11.65 -22.47 -7.46
C ARG A 111 10.58 -22.30 -8.56
N PHE A 112 10.88 -21.55 -9.61
CA PHE A 112 9.94 -21.21 -10.68
C PHE A 112 10.60 -21.33 -12.06
N LYS A 113 9.83 -21.80 -13.05
CA LYS A 113 10.31 -22.04 -14.42
C LYS A 113 9.54 -21.29 -15.51
N GLY A 114 8.47 -20.60 -15.14
CA GLY A 114 7.71 -19.78 -16.08
C GLY A 114 8.34 -18.41 -16.33
N PRO A 115 7.71 -17.57 -17.16
CA PRO A 115 8.17 -16.22 -17.46
C PRO A 115 8.12 -15.31 -16.23
N VAL A 116 9.14 -14.46 -16.12
CA VAL A 116 9.27 -13.42 -15.09
C VAL A 116 9.29 -12.06 -15.77
N VAL A 117 8.33 -11.20 -15.42
CA VAL A 117 8.20 -9.87 -16.00
C VAL A 117 8.53 -8.83 -14.93
N ILE A 118 9.53 -8.00 -15.15
CA ILE A 118 9.80 -6.82 -14.32
C ILE A 118 8.98 -5.67 -14.91
N ALA A 119 7.95 -5.22 -14.21
CA ALA A 119 6.95 -4.30 -14.75
C ALA A 119 6.64 -3.12 -13.83
N GLU A 120 6.58 -1.90 -14.39
CA GLU A 120 6.30 -0.68 -13.64
C GLU A 120 5.57 0.37 -14.48
N SER A 121 4.76 1.21 -13.83
CA SER A 121 4.14 2.44 -14.36
C SER A 121 4.69 3.67 -13.61
N SER A 122 5.95 4.02 -13.88
CA SER A 122 6.57 5.17 -13.23
C SER A 122 5.84 6.48 -13.60
N ALA A 123 6.05 7.55 -12.83
CA ALA A 123 5.45 8.85 -13.13
C ALA A 123 6.07 9.52 -14.38
N GLY A 124 7.31 9.16 -14.70
CA GLY A 124 7.96 9.46 -15.98
C GLY A 124 7.82 8.29 -16.94
N PHE A 125 8.74 8.19 -17.90
CA PHE A 125 8.81 7.01 -18.77
C PHE A 125 9.66 5.93 -18.12
N THR A 126 9.05 4.78 -17.83
CA THR A 126 9.67 3.72 -17.03
C THR A 126 10.93 3.18 -17.70
N THR A 127 10.96 3.14 -19.03
CA THR A 127 12.12 2.70 -19.81
C THR A 127 13.39 3.51 -19.50
N GLU A 128 13.27 4.81 -19.23
CA GLU A 128 14.43 5.65 -18.86
C GLU A 128 15.00 5.22 -17.50
N GLY A 129 14.13 4.88 -16.55
CA GLY A 129 14.57 4.32 -15.26
C GLY A 129 15.20 2.93 -15.42
N PHE A 130 14.68 2.10 -16.32
CA PHE A 130 15.31 0.80 -16.63
C PHE A 130 16.74 0.96 -17.14
N ASP A 131 16.99 1.97 -17.98
CA ASP A 131 18.32 2.28 -18.48
C ASP A 131 19.22 2.84 -17.37
N HIS A 132 18.78 3.89 -16.69
CA HIS A 132 19.58 4.59 -15.67
C HIS A 132 19.93 3.71 -14.47
N PHE A 133 19.03 2.79 -14.06
CA PHE A 133 19.24 1.91 -12.92
C PHE A 133 19.77 0.51 -13.33
N GLY A 134 20.12 0.33 -14.60
CA GLY A 134 20.80 -0.87 -15.09
C GLY A 134 19.92 -2.12 -15.25
N TYR A 135 18.60 -1.98 -15.26
CA TYR A 135 17.68 -3.11 -15.34
C TYR A 135 17.77 -3.83 -16.68
N THR A 136 18.14 -3.12 -17.75
CA THR A 136 18.29 -3.69 -19.11
C THR A 136 19.31 -4.83 -19.20
N LYS A 137 20.23 -4.94 -18.24
CA LYS A 137 21.24 -6.01 -18.17
C LYS A 137 20.72 -7.26 -17.45
N ILE A 138 19.69 -7.13 -16.60
CA ILE A 138 19.25 -8.17 -15.67
C ILE A 138 18.85 -9.46 -16.40
N ALA A 139 18.13 -9.36 -17.51
CA ALA A 139 17.68 -10.53 -18.25
C ALA A 139 18.85 -11.39 -18.76
N ALA A 140 19.92 -10.75 -19.24
CA ALA A 140 21.11 -11.45 -19.75
C ALA A 140 21.91 -12.16 -18.63
N GLU A 141 21.80 -11.67 -17.39
CA GLU A 141 22.50 -12.20 -16.22
C GLU A 141 21.73 -13.37 -15.55
N HIS A 142 20.45 -13.53 -15.89
CA HIS A 142 19.54 -14.54 -15.33
C HIS A 142 18.99 -15.51 -16.39
N LYS A 143 19.81 -15.90 -17.38
CA LYS A 143 19.41 -16.77 -18.53
C LYS A 143 18.57 -18.02 -18.20
N PRO A 144 18.71 -18.71 -17.05
CA PRO A 144 17.83 -19.83 -16.72
C PRO A 144 16.36 -19.45 -16.49
N LEU A 145 16.04 -18.16 -16.36
CA LEU A 145 14.71 -17.58 -16.29
C LEU A 145 14.42 -16.79 -17.56
N GLU A 146 13.20 -16.88 -18.06
CA GLU A 146 12.71 -16.01 -19.14
C GLU A 146 12.32 -14.66 -18.53
N VAL A 147 13.28 -13.72 -18.47
CA VAL A 147 13.08 -12.40 -17.88
C VAL A 147 12.81 -11.35 -18.95
N SER A 148 11.79 -10.51 -18.76
CA SER A 148 11.48 -9.37 -19.62
C SER A 148 11.22 -8.10 -18.82
N LEU A 149 11.40 -6.93 -19.45
CA LEU A 149 11.08 -5.63 -18.88
C LEU A 149 9.86 -5.05 -19.59
N VAL A 150 8.89 -4.53 -18.82
CA VAL A 150 7.66 -3.94 -19.36
C VAL A 150 7.39 -2.58 -18.72
N ASP A 151 7.26 -1.54 -19.54
CA ASP A 151 6.64 -0.28 -19.12
C ASP A 151 5.13 -0.42 -19.25
N LEU A 152 4.43 -0.42 -18.11
CA LEU A 152 2.98 -0.60 -18.06
C LEU A 152 2.24 0.57 -18.70
N ASN A 153 2.84 1.77 -18.76
CA ASN A 153 2.24 2.92 -19.45
C ASN A 153 2.27 2.74 -20.97
N GLU A 154 3.38 2.20 -21.50
CA GLU A 154 3.52 1.92 -22.95
C GLU A 154 2.71 0.71 -23.39
N GLU A 155 2.56 -0.29 -22.51
CA GLU A 155 1.67 -1.42 -22.76
C GLU A 155 0.20 -0.98 -22.83
N GLY A 156 -0.22 -0.05 -21.97
CA GLY A 156 -1.53 0.59 -22.04
C GLY A 156 -2.73 -0.34 -21.78
N LEU A 157 -2.52 -1.58 -21.37
CA LEU A 157 -3.58 -2.52 -21.00
C LEU A 157 -4.05 -2.24 -19.57
N TYR A 158 -5.36 -2.06 -19.38
CA TYR A 158 -5.90 -1.70 -18.07
C TYR A 158 -7.25 -2.35 -17.74
N LYS A 159 -7.58 -2.33 -16.45
CA LYS A 159 -8.94 -2.47 -15.93
C LYS A 159 -9.30 -1.19 -15.18
N THR A 160 -10.56 -0.78 -15.26
CA THR A 160 -11.04 0.41 -14.56
C THR A 160 -11.30 0.12 -13.08
N HIS A 161 -11.06 1.12 -12.25
CA HIS A 161 -11.41 1.16 -10.83
C HIS A 161 -11.91 2.55 -10.48
N ALA A 162 -12.76 2.68 -9.47
CA ALA A 162 -13.25 3.97 -9.01
C ALA A 162 -12.53 4.37 -7.72
N ILE A 163 -12.11 5.63 -7.66
CA ILE A 163 -11.54 6.27 -6.45
C ILE A 163 -12.29 7.58 -6.20
N LEU A 164 -11.93 8.31 -5.14
CA LEU A 164 -12.47 9.65 -4.89
C LEU A 164 -11.48 10.72 -5.36
N ASN A 165 -11.93 11.74 -6.09
CA ASN A 165 -11.09 12.91 -6.35
C ASN A 165 -10.99 13.82 -5.10
N GLY A 166 -10.26 14.93 -5.19
CA GLY A 166 -10.11 15.89 -4.08
C GLY A 166 -11.43 16.48 -3.55
N ASP A 167 -12.48 16.51 -4.37
CA ASP A 167 -13.83 16.97 -4.01
C ASP A 167 -14.72 15.82 -3.48
N LEU A 168 -14.16 14.64 -3.28
CA LEU A 168 -14.84 13.41 -2.87
C LEU A 168 -15.88 12.89 -3.88
N HIS A 169 -15.74 13.24 -5.16
CA HIS A 169 -16.51 12.63 -6.24
C HIS A 169 -15.87 11.32 -6.71
N MET A 170 -16.70 10.33 -7.00
CA MET A 170 -16.22 9.09 -7.62
C MET A 170 -15.70 9.38 -9.04
N VAL A 171 -14.45 9.02 -9.30
CA VAL A 171 -13.80 9.15 -10.60
C VAL A 171 -13.15 7.83 -11.03
N PRO A 172 -13.19 7.48 -12.33
CA PRO A 172 -12.54 6.29 -12.83
C PRO A 172 -11.03 6.49 -12.98
N VAL A 173 -10.27 5.45 -12.69
CA VAL A 173 -8.84 5.33 -12.96
C VAL A 173 -8.54 4.01 -13.68
N ARG A 174 -7.51 4.02 -14.51
CA ARG A 174 -7.01 2.88 -15.28
C ARG A 174 -5.86 2.24 -14.54
N LEU A 175 -6.09 1.04 -14.02
CA LEU A 175 -5.07 0.23 -13.34
C LEU A 175 -4.47 -0.77 -14.33
N ALA A 176 -3.15 -0.86 -14.38
CA ALA A 176 -2.40 -1.77 -15.24
C ALA A 176 -2.91 -3.22 -15.13
N ALA A 177 -3.34 -3.80 -16.25
CA ALA A 177 -4.03 -5.09 -16.27
C ALA A 177 -3.14 -6.23 -15.73
N ARG A 178 -1.81 -6.15 -15.94
CA ARG A 178 -0.84 -7.12 -15.41
C ARG A 178 -0.83 -7.22 -13.89
N LEU A 179 -1.14 -6.13 -13.19
CA LEU A 179 -1.22 -6.14 -11.73
C LEU A 179 -2.56 -6.67 -11.20
N LEU A 180 -3.44 -7.10 -12.10
CA LEU A 180 -4.77 -7.66 -11.86
C LEU A 180 -4.96 -8.99 -12.61
N ASP A 181 -3.84 -9.65 -12.96
CA ASP A 181 -3.81 -10.92 -13.66
C ASP A 181 -3.92 -12.08 -12.64
N PRO A 182 -5.00 -12.89 -12.67
CA PRO A 182 -5.14 -14.01 -11.74
C PRO A 182 -4.09 -15.11 -11.95
N GLU A 183 -3.45 -15.16 -13.12
CA GLU A 183 -2.43 -16.16 -13.46
C GLU A 183 -1.01 -15.73 -13.02
N ALA A 184 -0.86 -14.50 -12.52
CA ALA A 184 0.41 -13.96 -12.05
C ALA A 184 0.62 -14.16 -10.55
N PHE A 185 1.86 -14.44 -10.17
CA PHE A 185 2.36 -14.23 -8.81
C PHE A 185 3.06 -12.87 -8.74
N ILE A 186 2.49 -11.88 -8.06
CA ILE A 186 3.05 -10.53 -8.03
C ILE A 186 3.97 -10.34 -6.82
N ILE A 187 5.25 -10.08 -7.08
CA ILE A 187 6.25 -9.71 -6.06
C ILE A 187 6.45 -8.20 -6.12
N CYS A 188 6.06 -7.49 -5.07
CA CYS A 188 6.35 -6.07 -4.93
C CYS A 188 7.73 -5.89 -4.30
N SER A 189 8.63 -5.18 -5.00
CA SER A 189 9.91 -4.73 -4.45
C SER A 189 9.80 -3.24 -4.11
N ALA A 190 9.59 -2.93 -2.84
CA ALA A 190 9.48 -1.56 -2.34
C ALA A 190 10.69 -1.16 -1.50
N MET A 191 10.74 0.10 -1.06
CA MET A 191 11.81 0.64 -0.24
C MET A 191 11.24 1.27 1.03
N LEU A 192 12.03 1.32 2.10
CA LEU A 192 11.69 2.05 3.32
C LEU A 192 11.89 3.55 3.11
N LYS A 193 10.81 4.33 2.97
CA LYS A 193 10.92 5.78 2.71
C LYS A 193 9.89 6.60 3.48
N THR A 194 10.30 7.77 3.97
CA THR A 194 9.36 8.81 4.39
C THR A 194 8.64 9.41 3.18
N HIS A 195 7.53 10.09 3.42
CA HIS A 195 6.71 10.74 2.40
C HIS A 195 6.28 12.13 2.87
N ASN A 196 5.70 12.93 1.97
CA ASN A 196 5.20 14.29 2.20
C ASN A 196 3.66 14.41 2.23
N THR A 197 2.97 13.26 2.34
CA THR A 197 1.51 13.17 2.35
C THR A 197 1.03 12.05 3.27
N VAL A 198 1.70 10.89 3.22
CA VAL A 198 1.29 9.67 3.91
C VAL A 198 2.29 9.20 4.96
N ILE A 199 3.19 10.09 5.40
CA ILE A 199 4.23 9.89 6.42
C ILE A 199 5.35 8.93 5.98
N ALA A 200 4.99 7.73 5.54
CA ALA A 200 5.88 6.73 4.97
C ALA A 200 5.25 6.03 3.77
N THR A 201 6.09 5.50 2.88
CA THR A 201 5.69 4.72 1.71
C THR A 201 6.47 3.43 1.65
N LEU A 202 5.75 2.32 1.47
CA LEU A 202 6.30 0.96 1.42
C LEU A 202 5.57 0.15 0.33
N SER A 203 5.24 -1.13 0.57
CA SER A 203 4.71 -2.03 -0.45
C SER A 203 3.30 -1.69 -0.91
N LEU A 204 2.37 -1.37 0.01
CA LEU A 204 0.97 -1.10 -0.36
C LEU A 204 0.86 0.13 -1.25
N LYS A 205 1.51 1.23 -0.89
CA LYS A 205 1.53 2.44 -1.71
C LYS A 205 2.29 2.24 -3.02
N ASN A 206 3.36 1.43 -3.02
CA ASN A 206 4.04 1.08 -4.27
C ASN A 206 3.06 0.38 -5.24
N MET A 207 2.32 -0.62 -4.76
CA MET A 207 1.30 -1.30 -5.56
C MET A 207 0.17 -0.34 -5.97
N ALA A 208 -0.43 0.37 -5.02
CA ALA A 208 -1.61 1.19 -5.26
C ALA A 208 -1.35 2.42 -6.14
N LEU A 209 -0.17 3.06 -6.03
CA LEU A 209 0.20 4.24 -6.83
C LEU A 209 1.23 3.97 -7.92
N GLY A 210 1.58 2.71 -8.14
CA GLY A 210 2.33 2.23 -9.31
C GLY A 210 1.52 1.22 -10.12
N ALA A 211 0.19 1.22 -9.98
CA ALA A 211 -0.75 0.56 -10.87
C ALA A 211 -1.51 1.52 -11.79
N PRO A 212 -1.87 2.75 -11.36
CA PRO A 212 -2.48 3.73 -12.24
C PRO A 212 -1.55 4.07 -13.42
N LEU A 213 -2.14 4.22 -14.60
CA LEU A 213 -1.42 4.52 -15.81
C LEU A 213 -1.37 6.03 -16.10
N HIS A 214 -0.48 6.40 -17.01
CA HIS A 214 -0.50 7.66 -17.73
C HIS A 214 -0.28 7.41 -19.23
N HIS A 215 -0.50 8.43 -20.04
CA HIS A 215 -0.39 8.37 -21.50
C HIS A 215 0.96 7.77 -21.97
N SER A 216 0.92 6.95 -23.01
CA SER A 216 2.11 6.43 -23.69
C SER A 216 2.80 7.52 -24.51
N ARG A 217 4.05 7.29 -24.93
CA ARG A 217 4.79 8.18 -25.84
C ARG A 217 4.08 8.42 -27.18
N LYS A 218 3.25 7.48 -27.62
CA LYS A 218 2.55 7.53 -28.92
C LYS A 218 1.28 8.37 -28.88
N GLU A 219 0.76 8.67 -27.69
CA GLU A 219 -0.46 9.45 -27.53
C GLU A 219 -0.19 10.96 -27.58
N SER A 220 -1.01 11.68 -28.34
CA SER A 220 -0.96 13.15 -28.38
C SER A 220 -1.61 13.79 -27.15
N GLN A 221 -2.66 13.15 -26.62
CA GLN A 221 -3.36 13.63 -25.43
C GLN A 221 -2.61 13.24 -24.17
N ARG A 222 -2.21 14.24 -23.38
CA ARG A 222 -1.56 14.03 -22.08
C ARG A 222 -2.63 13.77 -21.00
N TRP A 223 -2.49 12.66 -20.30
CA TRP A 223 -3.30 12.32 -19.11
C TRP A 223 -2.47 11.51 -18.12
N ASN A 224 -2.86 11.50 -16.85
CA ASN A 224 -2.17 10.77 -15.79
C ASN A 224 -3.14 10.49 -14.63
N ASP A 225 -3.55 9.22 -14.46
CA ASP A 225 -4.56 8.85 -13.46
C ASP A 225 -3.97 8.83 -12.04
N LYS A 226 -2.65 8.66 -11.90
CA LYS A 226 -1.96 8.76 -10.61
C LYS A 226 -2.12 10.16 -9.99
N ARG A 227 -2.25 11.22 -10.79
CA ARG A 227 -2.50 12.58 -10.26
C ARG A 227 -3.84 12.70 -9.55
N LEU A 228 -4.83 11.88 -9.90
CA LEU A 228 -6.16 11.91 -9.27
C LEU A 228 -6.14 11.46 -7.81
N TYR A 229 -5.12 10.67 -7.40
CA TYR A 229 -4.91 10.25 -6.00
C TYR A 229 -4.33 11.35 -5.11
N HIS A 230 -3.84 12.45 -5.68
CA HIS A 230 -3.12 13.51 -4.97
C HIS A 230 -4.04 14.71 -4.68
N GLY A 231 -5.29 14.45 -4.29
CA GLY A 231 -6.28 15.47 -3.93
C GLY A 231 -6.13 16.01 -2.50
N GLY A 232 -5.42 15.31 -1.61
CA GLY A 232 -5.08 15.80 -0.27
C GLY A 232 -4.83 14.68 0.73
N VAL A 233 -4.29 15.00 1.91
CA VAL A 233 -3.80 14.00 2.88
C VAL A 233 -4.84 12.92 3.23
N ARG A 234 -6.12 13.29 3.40
CA ARG A 234 -7.20 12.33 3.73
C ARG A 234 -7.57 11.45 2.55
N GLN A 235 -7.90 12.08 1.42
CA GLN A 235 -8.34 11.41 0.21
C GLN A 235 -7.25 10.47 -0.31
N THR A 236 -5.97 10.88 -0.29
CA THR A 236 -4.85 10.02 -0.70
C THR A 236 -4.76 8.75 0.15
N HIS A 237 -4.93 8.83 1.47
CA HIS A 237 -4.93 7.63 2.32
C HIS A 237 -6.09 6.69 2.00
N LEU A 238 -7.29 7.23 1.80
CA LEU A 238 -8.49 6.44 1.46
C LEU A 238 -8.34 5.74 0.11
N ASP A 239 -7.91 6.45 -0.93
CA ASP A 239 -7.80 5.86 -2.27
C ASP A 239 -6.69 4.83 -2.39
N ILE A 240 -5.59 4.99 -1.65
CA ILE A 240 -4.58 3.93 -1.54
C ILE A 240 -5.24 2.66 -0.97
N ALA A 241 -6.07 2.79 0.06
CA ALA A 241 -6.76 1.65 0.66
C ALA A 241 -7.83 1.03 -0.27
N LEU A 242 -8.59 1.83 -1.01
CA LEU A 242 -9.55 1.35 -2.02
C LEU A 242 -8.84 0.55 -3.12
N THR A 243 -7.76 1.10 -3.66
CA THR A 243 -6.97 0.42 -4.70
C THR A 243 -6.26 -0.81 -4.14
N ALA A 244 -5.75 -0.78 -2.91
CA ALA A 244 -5.18 -1.96 -2.26
C ALA A 244 -6.21 -3.08 -2.09
N GLN A 245 -7.45 -2.78 -1.70
CA GLN A 245 -8.54 -3.77 -1.67
C GLN A 245 -8.78 -4.40 -3.04
N ARG A 246 -8.76 -3.58 -4.10
CA ARG A 246 -8.94 -4.05 -5.47
C ARG A 246 -7.81 -4.97 -5.94
N LEU A 247 -6.58 -4.70 -5.53
CA LEU A 247 -5.37 -5.43 -5.90
C LEU A 247 -5.10 -6.66 -5.01
N ARG A 248 -5.64 -6.70 -3.78
CA ARG A 248 -5.39 -7.75 -2.78
C ARG A 248 -5.47 -9.19 -3.33
N PRO A 249 -6.46 -9.58 -4.17
CA PRO A 249 -6.55 -10.95 -4.67
C PRO A 249 -5.37 -11.38 -5.56
N PHE A 250 -4.55 -10.42 -6.02
CA PHE A 250 -3.45 -10.64 -6.96
C PHE A 250 -2.06 -10.49 -6.30
N PHE A 251 -2.00 -10.10 -5.03
CA PHE A 251 -0.75 -10.01 -4.29
C PHE A 251 -0.11 -11.39 -4.11
N GLY A 252 1.19 -11.50 -4.41
CA GLY A 252 2.00 -12.69 -4.16
C GLY A 252 2.86 -12.51 -2.91
N ALA A 253 3.86 -11.62 -2.97
CA ALA A 253 4.71 -11.29 -1.84
C ALA A 253 5.18 -9.83 -1.88
N ALA A 254 5.27 -9.20 -0.72
CA ALA A 254 5.95 -7.92 -0.52
C ALA A 254 7.40 -8.19 -0.11
N VAL A 255 8.32 -7.39 -0.65
CA VAL A 255 9.72 -7.32 -0.25
C VAL A 255 10.06 -5.84 -0.06
N LEU A 256 10.47 -5.47 1.15
CA LEU A 256 10.93 -4.14 1.49
C LEU A 256 12.45 -4.14 1.54
N ASP A 257 13.08 -3.47 0.57
CA ASP A 257 14.51 -3.19 0.58
C ASP A 257 14.80 -2.05 1.56
N GLY A 258 15.37 -2.41 2.70
CA GLY A 258 15.89 -1.48 3.71
C GLY A 258 17.41 -1.40 3.70
N TRP A 259 18.10 -1.89 2.66
CA TRP A 259 19.56 -1.75 2.57
C TRP A 259 19.98 -0.29 2.63
N GLU A 260 19.26 0.51 1.85
CA GLU A 260 19.25 1.97 1.86
C GLU A 260 17.80 2.43 1.81
N GLY A 261 17.33 3.02 2.91
CA GLY A 261 16.06 3.73 2.97
C GLY A 261 16.25 5.23 2.76
N MET A 262 15.14 5.97 2.76
CA MET A 262 15.10 7.42 2.64
C MET A 262 14.37 8.04 3.83
N GLU A 263 14.99 9.02 4.49
CA GLU A 263 14.37 9.83 5.55
C GLU A 263 14.26 11.30 5.16
N GLY A 264 13.56 12.10 5.98
CA GLY A 264 13.37 13.52 5.75
C GLY A 264 12.41 13.78 4.60
N ASN A 265 12.81 14.62 3.65
CA ASN A 265 11.94 15.14 2.59
C ASN A 265 11.72 14.16 1.42
N GLY A 266 11.38 12.91 1.74
CA GLY A 266 10.92 11.91 0.77
C GLY A 266 9.59 12.30 0.10
N PRO A 267 9.18 11.62 -0.98
CA PRO A 267 9.74 10.37 -1.50
C PRO A 267 10.87 10.56 -2.53
N GLY A 268 11.32 11.79 -2.78
CA GLY A 268 12.34 12.10 -3.79
C GLY A 268 13.49 13.03 -3.34
N GLY A 269 13.32 13.80 -2.26
CA GLY A 269 14.30 14.78 -1.78
C GLY A 269 14.87 14.48 -0.40
N GLY A 270 14.74 13.23 0.07
CA GLY A 270 15.24 12.81 1.37
C GLY A 270 16.71 12.40 1.39
N THR A 271 17.20 12.02 2.56
CA THR A 271 18.58 11.55 2.79
C THR A 271 18.64 10.05 3.02
N LEU A 272 19.78 9.43 2.69
CA LEU A 272 19.98 7.99 2.79
C LEU A 272 20.05 7.54 4.27
N VAL A 273 19.33 6.47 4.60
CA VAL A 273 19.49 5.73 5.86
C VAL A 273 19.94 4.31 5.55
N SER A 274 21.11 3.91 6.05
CA SER A 274 21.61 2.56 5.81
C SER A 274 21.11 1.57 6.88
N SER A 275 19.91 1.03 6.67
CA SER A 275 19.32 0.07 7.62
C SER A 275 19.84 -1.35 7.44
N LYS A 276 20.36 -1.70 6.26
CA LYS A 276 20.99 -3.01 5.96
C LYS A 276 20.09 -4.22 6.22
N ILE A 277 18.79 -4.05 5.95
CA ILE A 277 17.78 -5.10 6.13
C ILE A 277 16.97 -5.38 4.87
N ALA A 278 16.29 -6.52 4.86
CA ALA A 278 15.14 -6.80 4.01
C ALA A 278 13.99 -7.36 4.85
N ILE A 279 12.76 -7.02 4.47
CA ILE A 279 11.54 -7.54 5.10
C ILE A 279 10.69 -8.18 4.02
N ALA A 280 10.14 -9.37 4.26
CA ALA A 280 9.24 -10.01 3.30
C ALA A 280 8.02 -10.64 3.97
N SER A 281 6.90 -10.67 3.25
CA SER A 281 5.64 -11.27 3.69
C SER A 281 4.72 -11.52 2.50
N THR A 282 3.83 -12.51 2.60
CA THR A 282 2.69 -12.65 1.68
C THR A 282 1.52 -11.74 2.08
N ASP A 283 1.52 -11.22 3.31
CA ASP A 283 0.62 -10.17 3.81
C ASP A 283 1.31 -8.80 3.73
N PHE A 284 0.88 -7.97 2.79
CA PHE A 284 1.45 -6.64 2.51
C PHE A 284 1.19 -5.64 3.65
N VAL A 285 0.07 -5.78 4.37
CA VAL A 285 -0.23 -4.94 5.54
C VAL A 285 0.75 -5.28 6.66
N ALA A 286 1.01 -6.58 6.88
CA ALA A 286 1.97 -7.03 7.88
C ALA A 286 3.41 -6.60 7.54
N ALA A 287 3.81 -6.70 6.26
CA ALA A 287 5.11 -6.20 5.80
C ALA A 287 5.27 -4.70 6.10
N ASP A 288 4.30 -3.89 5.69
CA ASP A 288 4.34 -2.43 5.86
C ASP A 288 4.28 -2.05 7.35
N ARG A 289 3.48 -2.76 8.17
CA ARG A 289 3.44 -2.58 9.62
C ARG A 289 4.81 -2.77 10.26
N VAL A 290 5.51 -3.84 9.91
CA VAL A 290 6.87 -4.11 10.42
C VAL A 290 7.87 -3.11 9.85
N GLY A 291 7.78 -2.76 8.57
CA GLY A 291 8.66 -1.75 7.95
C GLY A 291 8.56 -0.38 8.63
N VAL A 292 7.35 0.06 8.97
CA VAL A 292 7.10 1.31 9.70
C VAL A 292 7.68 1.25 11.12
N GLU A 293 7.57 0.12 11.81
CA GLU A 293 8.20 -0.09 13.14
C GLU A 293 9.72 0.04 13.06
N VAL A 294 10.36 -0.62 12.07
CA VAL A 294 11.81 -0.57 11.88
C VAL A 294 12.27 0.85 11.56
N MET A 295 11.46 1.66 10.88
CA MET A 295 11.75 3.08 10.66
C MET A 295 11.59 3.95 11.93
N GLY A 296 11.14 3.37 13.05
CA GLY A 296 10.87 4.10 14.29
C GLY A 296 9.68 5.05 14.17
N ILE A 297 8.71 4.74 13.30
CA ILE A 297 7.52 5.54 13.04
C ILE A 297 6.33 4.92 13.76
N ASN A 298 5.45 5.75 14.31
CA ASN A 298 4.21 5.26 14.89
C ASN A 298 3.30 4.69 13.77
N PRO A 299 2.92 3.40 13.81
CA PRO A 299 2.07 2.78 12.79
C PRO A 299 0.68 3.43 12.68
N ASP A 300 0.16 4.00 13.76
CA ASP A 300 -1.15 4.66 13.77
C ASP A 300 -1.17 5.98 12.99
N TRP A 301 0.01 6.51 12.62
CA TRP A 301 0.11 7.68 11.76
C TRP A 301 -0.14 7.34 10.28
N ILE A 302 -0.14 6.07 9.90
CA ILE A 302 -0.28 5.64 8.50
C ILE A 302 -1.75 5.29 8.21
N GLY A 303 -2.54 6.28 7.78
CA GLY A 303 -3.98 6.10 7.60
C GLY A 303 -4.37 4.98 6.64
N TYR A 304 -3.68 4.86 5.50
CA TYR A 304 -3.99 3.81 4.51
C TYR A 304 -3.74 2.40 5.06
N LEU A 305 -2.76 2.25 5.96
CA LEU A 305 -2.42 0.97 6.57
C LEU A 305 -3.53 0.55 7.55
N SER A 306 -4.00 1.49 8.35
CA SER A 306 -5.15 1.31 9.25
C SER A 306 -6.41 0.95 8.48
N PHE A 307 -6.73 1.68 7.41
CA PHE A 307 -7.91 1.42 6.58
C PHE A 307 -7.85 0.05 5.91
N CYS A 308 -6.67 -0.35 5.41
CA CYS A 308 -6.45 -1.69 4.86
C CYS A 308 -6.73 -2.78 5.91
N ALA A 309 -6.19 -2.65 7.12
CA ALA A 309 -6.42 -3.62 8.19
C ALA A 309 -7.90 -3.71 8.58
N GLN A 310 -8.56 -2.56 8.76
CA GLN A 310 -9.98 -2.48 9.12
C GLN A 310 -10.90 -3.06 8.04
N SER A 311 -10.51 -2.96 6.77
CA SER A 311 -11.25 -3.53 5.63
C SER A 311 -10.85 -4.99 5.32
N GLY A 312 -10.08 -5.64 6.19
CA GLY A 312 -9.69 -7.04 6.04
C GLY A 312 -8.67 -7.32 4.92
N VAL A 313 -7.89 -6.31 4.52
CA VAL A 313 -6.84 -6.48 3.51
C VAL A 313 -5.67 -7.33 4.03
N GLY A 314 -5.33 -7.17 5.32
CA GLY A 314 -4.23 -7.86 5.98
C GLY A 314 -4.13 -7.49 7.45
N GLN A 315 -3.05 -7.89 8.11
CA GLN A 315 -2.87 -7.76 9.55
C GLN A 315 -1.95 -6.59 9.95
N MET A 316 -2.44 -5.69 10.80
CA MET A 316 -1.66 -4.58 11.37
C MET A 316 -1.36 -4.76 12.87
N ASP A 317 -2.08 -5.66 13.55
CA ASP A 317 -1.83 -5.99 14.95
C ASP A 317 -0.55 -6.82 15.07
N LEU A 318 0.51 -6.20 15.57
CA LEU A 318 1.83 -6.83 15.71
C LEU A 318 1.81 -8.10 16.57
N SER A 319 0.89 -8.20 17.54
CA SER A 319 0.75 -9.40 18.38
C SER A 319 0.22 -10.62 17.60
N LYS A 320 -0.40 -10.39 16.44
CA LYS A 320 -0.93 -11.41 15.53
C LYS A 320 0.01 -11.71 14.36
N ILE A 321 1.16 -11.03 14.30
CA ILE A 321 2.20 -11.25 13.29
C ILE A 321 3.29 -12.15 13.88
N GLU A 322 3.60 -13.24 13.19
CA GLU A 322 4.77 -14.06 13.47
C GLU A 322 6.00 -13.43 12.81
N LEU A 323 6.97 -13.00 13.62
CA LEU A 323 8.25 -12.48 13.15
C LEU A 323 9.27 -13.60 13.04
N ARG A 324 9.91 -13.73 11.88
CA ARG A 324 11.01 -14.67 11.63
C ARG A 324 12.29 -13.91 11.29
N GLY A 325 13.41 -14.26 11.93
CA GLY A 325 14.71 -13.61 11.70
C GLY A 325 15.09 -12.63 12.82
N ALA A 326 15.66 -11.49 12.45
CA ALA A 326 16.19 -10.50 13.38
C ALA A 326 15.10 -9.88 14.26
N LYS A 327 15.44 -9.55 15.51
CA LYS A 327 14.51 -8.87 16.42
C LYS A 327 14.39 -7.40 16.04
N LEU A 328 13.18 -6.85 16.07
CA LEU A 328 12.94 -5.45 15.70
C LEU A 328 13.80 -4.47 16.49
N ALA A 329 13.99 -4.71 17.79
CA ALA A 329 14.84 -3.88 18.65
C ALA A 329 16.31 -3.77 18.19
N GLU A 330 16.82 -4.76 17.44
CA GLU A 330 18.20 -4.80 16.96
C GLU A 330 18.38 -4.07 15.62
N VAL A 331 17.29 -3.93 14.85
CA VAL A 331 17.33 -3.40 13.48
C VAL A 331 16.59 -2.07 13.32
N THR A 332 15.85 -1.64 14.33
CA THR A 332 15.11 -0.38 14.31
C THR A 332 16.06 0.81 14.24
N ARG A 333 15.78 1.72 13.32
CA ARG A 333 16.46 3.00 13.17
C ARG A 333 15.41 4.08 13.10
N LYS A 334 15.53 5.10 13.94
CA LYS A 334 14.61 6.23 13.95
C LYS A 334 14.88 7.14 12.76
N TYR A 335 13.98 7.15 11.78
CA TYR A 335 14.08 8.02 10.62
C TYR A 335 13.68 9.45 11.00
N LYS A 336 14.34 10.45 10.41
CA LYS A 336 13.86 11.84 10.41
C LYS A 336 12.57 11.93 9.61
N MET A 337 11.52 12.53 10.16
CA MET A 337 10.26 12.76 9.44
C MET A 337 10.39 13.88 8.41
N HIS A 338 9.47 13.92 7.45
CA HIS A 338 9.36 15.03 6.51
C HIS A 338 9.08 16.33 7.26
N ASP A 339 9.58 17.46 6.74
CA ASP A 339 9.32 18.78 7.31
C ASP A 339 7.82 19.19 7.31
N ASP A 340 6.97 18.38 6.65
CA ASP A 340 5.52 18.62 6.51
C ASP A 340 4.69 17.71 7.44
N ILE A 341 5.32 17.01 8.39
CA ILE A 341 4.67 15.99 9.22
C ILE A 341 3.38 16.49 9.89
N GLU A 342 3.36 17.73 10.38
CA GLU A 342 2.16 18.34 10.96
C GLU A 342 0.99 18.41 9.96
N ARG A 343 1.27 18.71 8.69
CA ARG A 343 0.24 18.69 7.63
C ARG A 343 -0.22 17.26 7.36
N GLU A 344 0.71 16.31 7.27
CA GLU A 344 0.40 14.91 7.00
C GLU A 344 -0.54 14.34 8.06
N LEU A 345 -0.19 14.50 9.34
CA LEU A 345 -0.96 14.00 10.49
C LEU A 345 -2.35 14.62 10.61
N ARG A 346 -2.65 15.72 9.88
CA ARG A 346 -4.00 16.27 9.85
C ARG A 346 -5.03 15.22 9.45
N TRP A 347 -4.70 14.19 8.66
CA TRP A 347 -5.67 13.16 8.26
C TRP A 347 -6.39 12.51 9.46
N MET A 348 -5.73 12.41 10.62
CA MET A 348 -6.26 11.80 11.85
C MET A 348 -7.35 12.65 12.52
N GLY A 349 -7.33 13.97 12.28
CA GLY A 349 -8.26 14.92 12.89
C GLY A 349 -9.59 15.06 12.12
N PRO A 350 -10.61 15.67 12.73
CA PRO A 350 -11.87 15.95 12.02
C PRO A 350 -11.61 16.84 10.81
N MET A 351 -12.39 16.62 9.74
CA MET A 351 -12.46 17.59 8.64
C MET A 351 -13.25 18.81 9.14
N LYS A 352 -12.68 20.00 9.00
CA LYS A 352 -13.29 21.25 9.52
C LYS A 352 -14.18 21.94 8.48
N ASP A 353 -14.01 21.59 7.21
CA ASP A 353 -14.72 22.18 6.07
C ASP A 353 -15.89 21.28 5.58
N ILE A 354 -16.49 20.49 6.49
CA ILE A 354 -17.65 19.63 6.15
C ILE A 354 -18.90 20.51 6.00
N PRO A 355 -19.82 20.20 5.06
CA PRO A 355 -21.16 20.80 5.03
C PRO A 355 -21.88 20.73 6.38
N GLU A 356 -22.94 21.53 6.55
CA GLU A 356 -23.75 21.55 7.78
C GLU A 356 -24.09 20.13 8.27
N LYS A 357 -23.95 19.90 9.58
CA LYS A 357 -24.47 18.68 10.20
C LYS A 357 -25.98 18.62 9.98
N LEU A 358 -26.42 17.74 9.08
CA LEU A 358 -27.84 17.53 8.79
C LEU A 358 -28.53 16.58 9.80
N GLY A 359 -27.79 16.00 10.75
CA GLY A 359 -28.30 15.09 11.77
C GLY A 359 -27.18 14.37 12.51
#